data_AF-A0A5Y3M6G7-F1
#
_entry.id   AF-A0A5Y3M6G7-F1
#
_cell.length_a   1.000
_cell.length_b   1.000
_cell.length_c   1.000
_cell.angle_alpha   90.00
_cell.angle_beta   90.00
_cell.angle_gamma   90.00
#
_symmetry.space_group_name_H-M   'P 1'
#
loop_
_entity.id
_entity.type
_entity.pdbx_description
1 polymer ?
#
loop_
_entity_poly.entity_id
_entity_poly.type
_entity_poly.pdbx_seq_one_letter_code
_entity_poly.pdbx_strand_id
1 'polypeptide(L)'
;MDTFFEQGARWIRADFHIHTRADREFKYTGDDSYYYSCYVDALDKADIRLGVITNHNKFDFNEFKALRKTAQKKGISLLPGVELSVNDGANGIHTLVIFSDDWLADGHDHINPFLGVAFEGKIPAQYEQENGRSSLSLVETLKKLE
;
A
#
# COMPACT_ATOMS: atom_id res chain seq x y z
N MET A 1 -15.57 -0.41 -27.50
CA MET A 1 -16.44 -0.67 -26.33
C MET A 1 -16.05 -2.03 -25.83
N ASP A 2 -15.24 -2.09 -24.79
CA ASP A 2 -14.90 -3.36 -24.16
C ASP A 2 -16.15 -3.86 -23.44
N THR A 3 -16.72 -4.94 -23.97
CA THR A 3 -17.85 -5.65 -23.38
C THR A 3 -17.35 -6.42 -22.18
N PHE A 4 -17.56 -5.89 -20.98
CA PHE A 4 -17.29 -6.60 -19.74
C PHE A 4 -18.30 -7.75 -19.61
N PHE A 5 -17.81 -8.99 -19.65
CA PHE A 5 -18.63 -10.15 -19.31
C PHE A 5 -18.82 -10.19 -17.79
N GLU A 6 -20.06 -10.32 -17.32
CA GLU A 6 -20.38 -10.38 -15.88
C GLU A 6 -19.80 -11.62 -15.19
N GLN A 7 -19.52 -12.69 -15.94
CA GLN A 7 -19.07 -13.98 -15.42
C GLN A 7 -17.90 -14.51 -16.27
N GLY A 8 -16.92 -15.13 -15.60
CA GLY A 8 -15.77 -15.76 -16.23
C GLY A 8 -14.42 -15.26 -15.69
N ALA A 9 -13.34 -15.80 -16.23
CA ALA A 9 -11.97 -15.36 -15.90
C ALA A 9 -11.53 -14.24 -16.86
N ARG A 10 -10.80 -13.26 -16.32
CA ARG A 10 -10.25 -12.14 -17.09
C ARG A 10 -8.77 -11.98 -16.78
N TRP A 11 -7.98 -11.74 -17.82
CA TRP A 11 -6.61 -11.26 -17.67
C TRP A 11 -6.63 -9.81 -17.20
N ILE A 12 -5.97 -9.52 -16.09
CA ILE A 12 -5.78 -8.17 -15.61
C ILE A 12 -4.28 -7.89 -15.49
N ARG A 13 -3.89 -6.65 -15.78
CA ARG A 13 -2.58 -6.15 -15.38
C ARG A 13 -2.68 -5.72 -13.91
N ALA A 14 -1.78 -6.26 -13.10
CA ALA A 14 -1.65 -5.93 -11.70
C ALA A 14 -0.30 -5.28 -11.43
N ASP A 15 -0.26 -4.33 -10.50
CA ASP A 15 0.96 -3.75 -9.96
C ASP A 15 0.95 -3.92 -8.44
N PHE A 16 1.92 -4.67 -7.92
CA PHE A 16 1.98 -5.06 -6.52
C PHE A 16 2.84 -4.11 -5.67
N HIS A 17 3.45 -3.10 -6.27
CA HIS A 17 4.42 -2.25 -5.58
C HIS A 17 4.31 -0.79 -6.03
N ILE A 18 3.26 -0.11 -5.56
CA ILE A 18 3.04 1.32 -5.84
C ILE A 18 3.08 2.15 -4.56
N HIS A 19 3.78 3.28 -4.62
CA HIS A 19 3.85 4.27 -3.55
C HIS A 19 2.85 5.42 -3.78
N THR A 20 2.49 6.12 -2.72
CA THR A 20 1.59 7.29 -2.71
C THR A 20 2.29 8.50 -2.10
N ARG A 21 1.62 9.64 -2.02
CA ARG A 21 2.24 10.89 -1.54
C ARG A 21 2.59 10.86 -0.05
N ALA A 22 2.02 9.92 0.70
CA ALA A 22 2.40 9.68 2.09
C ALA A 22 3.82 9.10 2.22
N ASP A 23 4.35 8.51 1.14
CA ASP A 23 5.73 8.06 1.03
C ASP A 23 6.66 9.22 0.63
N ARG A 24 7.84 9.30 1.26
CA ARG A 24 8.80 10.39 1.03
C ARG A 24 9.43 10.35 -0.36
N GLU A 25 9.54 9.15 -0.94
CA GLU A 25 10.18 8.96 -2.24
C GLU A 25 9.22 9.26 -3.40
N PHE A 26 7.92 9.30 -3.12
CA PHE A 26 6.92 9.64 -4.11
C PHE A 26 6.88 11.14 -4.39
N LYS A 27 6.83 11.51 -5.67
CA LYS A 27 6.76 12.90 -6.11
C LYS A 27 5.54 13.12 -7.00
N TYR A 28 4.70 14.06 -6.62
CA TYR A 28 3.64 14.60 -7.45
C TYR A 28 3.76 16.11 -7.50
N THR A 29 3.84 16.64 -8.72
CA THR A 29 4.08 18.07 -8.98
C THR A 29 2.85 18.77 -9.59
N GLY A 30 1.71 18.09 -9.63
CA GLY A 30 0.45 18.66 -10.08
C GLY A 30 -0.28 19.41 -8.97
N ASP A 31 -1.48 19.90 -9.27
CA ASP A 31 -2.36 20.52 -8.27
C ASP A 31 -2.91 19.45 -7.32
N ASP A 32 -2.76 19.68 -6.02
CA ASP A 32 -3.19 18.80 -4.94
C ASP A 32 -4.69 18.51 -4.97
N SER A 33 -5.50 19.45 -5.46
CA SER A 33 -6.94 19.29 -5.62
C SER A 33 -7.31 18.14 -6.55
N TYR A 34 -6.40 17.78 -7.46
CA TYR A 34 -6.59 16.73 -8.47
C TYR A 34 -5.75 15.48 -8.21
N TYR A 35 -5.05 15.39 -7.08
CA TYR A 35 -4.13 14.30 -6.80
C TYR A 35 -4.75 12.91 -7.00
N TYR A 36 -5.88 12.64 -6.35
CA TYR A 36 -6.51 11.32 -6.40
C TYR A 36 -6.97 10.95 -7.83
N SER A 37 -7.54 11.90 -8.56
CA SER A 37 -7.94 11.68 -9.95
C SER A 37 -6.73 11.45 -10.84
N CYS A 38 -5.68 12.27 -10.74
CA CYS A 38 -4.48 12.14 -11.57
C CYS A 38 -3.72 10.84 -11.27
N TYR A 39 -3.67 10.41 -10.00
CA TYR A 39 -3.08 9.13 -9.61
C TYR A 39 -3.83 7.96 -10.27
N VAL A 40 -5.16 7.94 -10.14
CA VAL A 40 -6.01 6.90 -10.72
C VAL A 40 -6.02 6.94 -12.26
N ASP A 41 -5.94 8.13 -12.86
CA ASP A 41 -5.79 8.31 -14.31
C ASP A 41 -4.48 7.73 -14.81
N ALA A 42 -3.39 7.86 -14.04
CA ALA A 42 -2.11 7.25 -14.37
C ALA A 42 -2.18 5.71 -14.34
N LEU A 43 -2.86 5.13 -13.35
CA LEU A 43 -3.11 3.68 -13.29
C LEU A 43 -3.94 3.20 -14.49
N ASP A 44 -5.03 3.90 -14.81
CA ASP A 44 -5.92 3.58 -15.93
C ASP A 44 -5.17 3.70 -17.28
N LYS A 45 -4.36 4.73 -17.46
CA LYS A 45 -3.50 4.91 -18.65
C LYS A 45 -2.43 3.82 -18.77
N ALA A 46 -1.96 3.27 -17.66
CA ALA A 46 -1.06 2.12 -17.62
C ALA A 46 -1.79 0.77 -17.79
N ASP A 47 -3.12 0.80 -17.93
CA ASP A 47 -4.02 -0.37 -17.97
C ASP A 47 -3.94 -1.26 -16.72
N ILE A 48 -3.58 -0.69 -15.57
CA ILE A 48 -3.57 -1.41 -14.29
C ILE A 48 -5.00 -1.51 -13.77
N ARG A 49 -5.47 -2.75 -13.51
CA ARG A 49 -6.79 -3.02 -12.95
C ARG A 49 -6.76 -3.49 -11.49
N LEU A 50 -5.58 -3.85 -10.99
CA LEU A 50 -5.32 -4.17 -9.59
C LEU A 50 -4.01 -3.52 -9.16
N GLY A 51 -4.06 -2.61 -8.19
CA GLY A 51 -2.88 -2.01 -7.58
C GLY A 51 -2.78 -2.38 -6.10
N VAL A 52 -1.56 -2.43 -5.57
CA VAL A 52 -1.33 -2.57 -4.12
C VAL A 52 -0.49 -1.41 -3.63
N ILE A 53 -1.07 -0.59 -2.75
CA ILE A 53 -0.35 0.54 -2.15
C ILE A 53 0.60 -0.04 -1.10
N THR A 54 1.90 0.18 -1.25
CA THR A 54 2.95 -0.41 -0.41
C THR A 54 4.00 0.64 -0.05
N ASN A 55 3.58 1.70 0.66
CA ASN A 55 4.54 2.71 1.14
C ASN A 55 5.55 2.11 2.11
N HIS A 56 6.74 2.70 2.19
CA HIS A 56 7.82 2.27 3.06
C HIS A 56 7.44 2.43 4.54
N ASN A 57 7.23 1.30 5.21
CA ASN A 57 6.97 1.20 6.65
C ASN A 57 5.79 2.06 7.14
N LYS A 58 4.86 2.37 6.25
CA LYS A 58 3.80 3.34 6.48
C LYS A 58 2.51 2.93 5.79
N PHE A 59 1.39 3.19 6.44
CA PHE A 59 0.08 3.09 5.82
C PHE A 59 -0.75 4.32 6.17
N ASP A 60 -1.17 5.10 5.16
CA ASP A 60 -2.08 6.23 5.35
C ASP A 60 -3.51 5.79 5.02
N PHE A 61 -4.29 5.51 6.06
CA PHE A 61 -5.65 5.00 5.90
C PHE A 61 -6.59 5.96 5.16
N ASN A 62 -6.46 7.27 5.39
CA ASN A 62 -7.34 8.27 4.77
C ASN A 62 -7.00 8.44 3.29
N GLU A 63 -5.72 8.51 2.95
CA GLU A 63 -5.25 8.54 1.57
C GLU A 63 -5.65 7.27 0.82
N PHE A 64 -5.43 6.09 1.42
CA PHE A 64 -5.83 4.80 0.86
C PHE A 64 -7.33 4.76 0.57
N LYS A 65 -8.17 5.16 1.54
CA LYS A 65 -9.63 5.19 1.39
C LYS A 65 -10.08 6.12 0.25
N ALA A 66 -9.46 7.30 0.14
CA ALA A 66 -9.77 8.26 -0.91
C ALA A 66 -9.34 7.76 -2.31
N LEU A 67 -8.14 7.18 -2.41
CA LEU A 67 -7.64 6.56 -3.64
C LEU A 67 -8.51 5.37 -4.06
N ARG A 68 -8.82 4.46 -3.14
CA ARG A 68 -9.66 3.28 -3.41
C ARG A 68 -11.04 3.67 -3.91
N LYS A 69 -11.70 4.64 -3.27
CA LYS A 69 -13.00 5.17 -3.71
C LYS A 69 -12.93 5.80 -5.11
N THR A 70 -11.81 6.44 -5.45
CA THR A 70 -11.61 7.07 -6.76
C THR A 70 -11.32 6.02 -7.84
N ALA A 71 -10.47 5.03 -7.53
CA ALA A 71 -10.11 3.91 -8.41
C ALA A 71 -11.31 3.03 -8.76
N GLN A 72 -12.19 2.76 -7.79
CA GLN A 72 -13.40 1.97 -7.98
C GLN A 72 -14.33 2.55 -9.06
N LYS A 73 -14.43 3.88 -9.17
CA LYS A 73 -15.23 4.54 -10.22
C LYS A 73 -14.72 4.25 -11.64
N LYS A 74 -13.46 3.81 -11.77
CA LYS A 74 -12.82 3.39 -13.03
C LYS A 74 -12.68 1.87 -13.15
N GLY A 75 -13.28 1.09 -12.25
CA GLY A 75 -13.14 -0.37 -12.25
C GLY A 75 -11.72 -0.85 -11.92
N ILE A 76 -10.95 -0.05 -11.18
CA ILE A 76 -9.61 -0.40 -10.68
C ILE A 76 -9.74 -0.77 -9.20
N SER A 77 -9.21 -1.94 -8.83
CA SER A 77 -9.14 -2.38 -7.45
C SER A 77 -7.81 -1.92 -6.82
N LEU A 78 -7.87 -1.43 -5.58
CA LEU A 78 -6.68 -1.14 -4.78
C LEU A 78 -6.73 -1.96 -3.50
N LEU A 79 -5.64 -2.66 -3.19
CA LEU A 79 -5.45 -3.42 -1.95
C LEU A 79 -4.52 -2.65 -1.00
N PRO A 80 -4.78 -2.76 0.32
CA PRO A 80 -3.89 -2.17 1.32
C PRO A 80 -2.65 -3.03 1.49
N GLY A 81 -1.50 -2.38 1.60
CA GLY A 81 -0.23 -3.03 1.81
C GLY A 81 0.80 -2.11 2.44
N VAL A 82 1.94 -2.69 2.80
CA VAL A 82 3.13 -1.97 3.28
C VAL A 82 4.36 -2.66 2.72
N GLU A 83 5.35 -1.86 2.32
CA GLU A 83 6.71 -2.36 2.12
C GLU A 83 7.47 -2.26 3.44
N LEU A 84 7.71 -3.40 4.09
CA LEU A 84 8.41 -3.50 5.36
C LEU A 84 9.89 -3.78 5.15
N SER A 85 10.74 -2.94 5.69
CA SER A 85 12.17 -3.23 5.81
C SER A 85 12.42 -4.06 7.07
N VAL A 86 12.66 -5.37 6.94
CA VAL A 86 12.94 -6.28 8.07
C VAL A 86 14.41 -6.23 8.51
N ASN A 87 14.70 -6.73 9.71
CA ASN A 87 16.05 -6.68 10.29
C ASN A 87 17.05 -7.72 9.71
N ASP A 88 16.59 -8.60 8.82
CA ASP A 88 17.42 -9.59 8.14
C ASP A 88 18.33 -8.98 7.06
N GLY A 89 19.53 -9.56 6.93
CA GLY A 89 20.50 -9.22 5.88
C GLY A 89 21.27 -7.93 6.15
N ALA A 90 22.54 -7.88 5.72
CA ALA A 90 23.42 -6.72 5.92
C ALA A 90 22.84 -5.42 5.33
N ASN A 91 22.11 -5.54 4.21
CA ASN A 91 21.50 -4.43 3.49
C ASN A 91 20.01 -4.21 3.81
N GLY A 92 19.40 -5.03 4.68
CA GLY A 92 17.96 -5.04 4.92
C GLY A 92 17.20 -5.75 3.79
N ILE A 93 16.19 -6.56 4.15
CA ILE A 93 15.28 -7.18 3.18
C ILE A 93 13.98 -6.37 3.18
N HIS A 94 13.50 -6.01 1.99
CA HIS A 94 12.18 -5.37 1.84
C HIS A 94 11.14 -6.45 1.55
N THR A 95 10.06 -6.43 2.33
CA THR A 95 8.97 -7.41 2.27
C THR A 95 7.66 -6.69 2.01
N LEU A 96 6.98 -7.04 0.92
CA LEU A 96 5.63 -6.56 0.66
C LEU A 96 4.63 -7.41 1.46
N VAL A 97 3.86 -6.75 2.32
CA VAL A 97 2.73 -7.38 3.03
C VAL A 97 1.45 -6.79 2.48
N ILE A 98 0.56 -7.66 2.01
CA ILE A 98 -0.75 -7.29 1.47
C ILE A 98 -1.80 -7.74 2.47
N PHE A 99 -2.66 -6.82 2.90
CA PHE A 99 -3.66 -7.09 3.93
C PHE A 99 -5.03 -7.34 3.31
N SER A 100 -5.83 -8.21 3.93
CA SER A 100 -7.23 -8.39 3.54
C SER A 100 -8.06 -7.18 3.97
N ASP A 101 -9.28 -7.06 3.44
CA ASP A 101 -10.21 -6.00 3.85
C ASP A 101 -10.60 -6.06 5.34
N ASP A 102 -10.45 -7.23 5.99
CA ASP A 102 -10.74 -7.40 7.42
C ASP A 102 -9.83 -6.53 8.31
N TRP A 103 -8.61 -6.22 7.85
CA TRP A 103 -7.69 -5.32 8.55
C TRP A 103 -8.16 -3.86 8.57
N LEU A 104 -9.14 -3.54 7.73
CA LEU A 104 -9.76 -2.22 7.61
C LEU A 104 -11.27 -2.25 7.95
N ALA A 105 -11.76 -3.36 8.51
CA ALA A 105 -13.17 -3.58 8.79
C ALA A 105 -13.73 -2.53 9.75
N ASP A 106 -15.00 -2.18 9.54
CA ASP A 106 -15.74 -1.20 10.34
C ASP A 106 -15.07 0.18 10.47
N GLY A 107 -14.13 0.50 9.58
CA GLY A 107 -13.38 1.75 9.58
C GLY A 107 -12.22 1.79 10.57
N HIS A 108 -11.84 0.64 11.15
CA HIS A 108 -10.69 0.50 12.03
C HIS A 108 -9.43 0.17 11.23
N ASP A 109 -8.34 0.89 11.51
CA ASP A 109 -7.03 0.63 10.92
C ASP A 109 -6.23 -0.30 11.84
N HIS A 110 -6.15 -1.58 11.50
CA HIS A 110 -5.34 -2.56 12.22
C HIS A 110 -3.89 -2.63 11.72
N ILE A 111 -3.58 -2.01 10.57
CA ILE A 111 -2.25 -2.02 9.96
C ILE A 111 -1.30 -1.13 10.78
N ASN A 112 -1.72 0.10 11.12
CA ASN A 112 -0.87 1.00 11.91
C ASN A 112 -0.53 0.48 13.32
N PRO A 113 -1.45 -0.15 14.08
CA PRO A 113 -1.12 -0.89 15.31
C PRO A 113 -0.05 -1.97 15.11
N PHE A 114 -0.14 -2.76 14.03
CA PHE A 114 0.88 -3.74 13.68
C PHE A 114 2.24 -3.07 13.39
N LEU A 115 2.27 -1.95 12.67
CA LEU A 115 3.50 -1.18 12.46
C LEU A 115 4.11 -0.71 13.79
N GLY A 116 3.29 -0.30 14.76
CA GLY A 116 3.76 0.03 16.10
C GLY A 116 4.48 -1.12 16.80
N VAL A 117 4.05 -2.37 16.59
CA VAL A 117 4.72 -3.58 17.09
C VAL A 117 6.01 -3.86 16.30
N ALA A 118 5.96 -3.74 14.97
CA ALA A 118 7.12 -4.00 14.11
C ALA A 118 8.28 -3.01 14.32
N PHE A 119 7.97 -1.79 14.77
CA PHE A 119 8.93 -0.72 15.02
C PHE A 119 8.98 -0.31 16.50
N GLU A 120 8.78 -1.28 17.41
CA GLU A 120 8.79 -1.04 18.85
C GLU A 120 10.00 -0.21 19.30
N GLY A 121 9.74 0.82 20.11
CA GLY A 121 10.77 1.74 20.61
C GLY A 121 11.19 2.83 19.61
N LYS A 122 10.57 2.92 18.42
CA LYS A 122 10.81 3.98 17.44
C LYS A 122 9.58 4.86 17.23
N ILE A 123 9.81 6.13 16.95
CA ILE A 123 8.77 7.06 16.51
C ILE A 123 8.65 7.05 14.98
N PRO A 124 7.49 7.39 14.39
CA PRO A 124 7.28 7.40 12.93
C PRO A 124 8.37 8.12 12.14
N ALA A 125 8.87 9.25 12.64
CA ALA A 125 9.94 10.01 12.00
C ALA A 125 11.25 9.22 11.79
N GLN A 126 11.48 8.16 12.59
CA GLN A 126 12.65 7.29 12.52
C GLN A 126 12.48 6.10 11.58
N TYR A 127 11.25 5.70 11.24
CA TYR A 127 11.00 4.49 10.46
C TYR A 127 10.17 4.66 9.18
N GLU A 128 9.35 5.70 9.04
CA GLU A 128 8.53 5.96 7.83
C GLU A 128 9.39 6.49 6.65
N GLN A 129 10.31 5.66 6.17
CA GLN A 129 11.22 5.89 5.06
C GLN A 129 11.86 4.55 4.64
N GLU A 130 12.41 4.47 3.42
CA GLU A 130 13.05 3.28 2.86
C GLU A 130 14.15 2.66 3.75
N ASN A 131 14.86 3.49 4.52
CA ASN A 131 15.98 3.06 5.36
C ASN A 131 15.57 2.71 6.81
N GLY A 132 14.29 2.87 7.15
CA GLY A 132 13.76 2.57 8.47
C GLY A 132 13.65 1.07 8.70
N ARG A 133 14.57 0.48 9.46
CA ARG A 133 14.55 -0.98 9.71
C ARG A 133 13.62 -1.35 10.88
N SER A 134 12.83 -2.40 10.74
CA SER A 134 12.00 -2.94 11.81
C SER A 134 12.86 -3.57 12.91
N SER A 135 12.28 -3.82 14.09
CA SER A 135 12.92 -4.64 15.13
C SER A 135 12.79 -6.14 14.86
N LEU A 136 11.94 -6.53 13.90
CA LEU A 136 11.58 -7.92 13.63
C LEU A 136 12.33 -8.47 12.41
N SER A 137 12.70 -9.74 12.50
CA SER A 137 13.05 -10.55 11.32
C SER A 137 11.81 -10.87 10.49
N LEU A 138 11.99 -11.40 9.28
CA LEU A 138 10.93 -11.91 8.43
C LEU A 138 10.11 -12.99 9.15
N VAL A 139 10.79 -13.91 9.85
CA VAL A 139 10.13 -14.99 10.60
C VAL A 139 9.31 -14.43 11.77
N GLU A 140 9.85 -13.45 12.50
CA GLU A 140 9.11 -12.80 13.60
C GLU A 140 7.94 -11.97 13.08
N THR A 141 8.11 -11.32 11.92
CA THR A 141 7.06 -10.56 11.24
C THR A 141 5.87 -11.46 10.92
N LEU A 142 6.11 -12.64 10.34
CA LEU A 142 5.05 -13.62 10.04
C LEU A 142 4.29 -14.04 11.31
N LYS A 143 5.01 -14.33 12.41
CA LYS A 143 4.39 -14.71 13.69
C LYS A 143 3.55 -13.60 14.33
N LYS A 144 3.78 -12.33 13.98
CA LYS A 144 3.01 -11.18 14.47
C LYS A 144 1.77 -10.88 13.61
N LEU A 145 1.69 -11.47 12.42
CA LEU A 145 0.57 -11.32 11.49
C LEU A 145 -0.48 -12.44 11.64
N GLU A 146 -0.13 -13.54 12.34
CA GLU A 146 -1.04 -14.62 12.77
C GLU A 146 -1.85 -14.22 14.01
#